data_AF-A0A7C8ZSL8-F1
#
_entry.id   AF-A0A7C8ZSL8-F1
#
_cell.length_a   1.000
_cell.length_b   1.000
_cell.length_c   1.000
_cell.angle_alpha   90.00
_cell.angle_beta   90.00
_cell.angle_gamma   90.00
#
_symmetry.space_group_name_H-M   'P 1'
#
loop_
_entity.id
_entity.type
_entity.pdbx_description
1 polymer ?
#
loop_
_entity_poly.entity_id
_entity_poly.type
_entity_poly.pdbx_seq_one_letter_code
_entity_poly.pdbx_strand_id
1 'polypeptide(L)'
;MGRPSSNSKKMRNLVGILKDKVSLIKATLLLSKKSATFNVAVLRVTTHFPVDPPPEAAVDDVLALGHHHQPGASAVVGSLLRRLRRTQNVYVALKCLLTLHHILARGSPVLKDQISSAIGPHNNLLNLSNFRDESDPDTWEISAWVRWYAAVLEQGLLLDHRSPSASQNGETLGQRISTTTLLNEMGLLVGMVEQICQSPESLHYQKINLVHEVMRLVGEDYRMTMREILARIAELGKRIDDLSDEELNDVWFGLKKLEECKEKVVLMFLNKKMNDGGWDLIAQMSKDVEGVKHRRASLRLVKFQGSGSTRLGGEIIPLRTRGKRWLDVPWNPLVVPQAC
;
A
#
# COMPACT_ATOMS: atom_id res chain seq x y z
N MET A 1 26.81 23.60 8.50
CA MET A 1 26.19 23.27 9.80
C MET A 1 26.98 22.11 10.42
N GLY A 2 27.51 22.30 11.63
CA GLY A 2 28.36 21.29 12.30
C GLY A 2 27.55 20.08 12.78
N ARG A 3 28.06 18.86 12.56
CA ARG A 3 27.46 17.63 13.11
C ARG A 3 27.42 17.73 14.65
N PRO A 4 26.28 17.42 15.31
CA PRO A 4 26.20 17.45 16.76
C PRO A 4 27.21 16.48 17.39
N SER A 5 27.90 16.92 18.44
CA SER A 5 28.91 16.13 19.15
C SER A 5 28.30 14.84 19.73
N SER A 6 29.10 13.77 19.83
CA SER A 6 28.67 12.47 20.39
C SER A 6 28.01 12.60 21.78
N ASN A 7 28.50 13.55 22.59
CA ASN A 7 27.95 13.83 23.92
C ASN A 7 26.54 14.45 23.88
N SER A 8 26.26 15.33 22.90
CA SER A 8 24.93 15.90 22.69
C SER A 8 23.90 14.83 22.31
N LYS A 9 24.27 13.89 21.43
CA LYS A 9 23.41 12.74 21.09
C LYS A 9 23.12 11.87 22.33
N LYS A 10 24.13 11.53 23.13
CA LYS A 10 23.96 10.74 24.37
C LYS A 10 23.02 11.43 25.37
N MET A 11 23.15 12.74 25.57
CA MET A 11 22.27 13.51 26.46
C MET A 11 20.81 13.48 25.99
N ARG A 12 20.56 13.66 24.68
CA ARG A 12 19.21 13.55 24.12
C ARG A 12 18.62 12.16 24.31
N ASN A 13 19.44 11.12 24.17
CA ASN A 13 19.01 9.75 24.41
C ASN A 13 18.56 9.53 25.86
N LEU A 14 19.35 10.02 26.82
CA LEU A 14 19.01 9.97 28.25
C LEU A 14 17.71 10.74 28.57
N VAL A 15 17.53 11.92 27.96
CA VAL A 15 16.29 12.69 28.09
C VAL A 15 15.10 11.93 27.53
N GLY A 16 15.26 11.24 26.38
CA GLY A 16 14.23 10.37 25.81
C GLY A 16 13.83 9.24 26.76
N ILE A 17 14.81 8.52 27.30
CA ILE A 17 14.58 7.43 28.29
C ILE A 17 13.84 7.96 29.52
N LEU A 18 14.24 9.13 30.03
CA LEU A 18 13.57 9.75 31.18
C LEU A 18 12.13 10.14 30.86
N LYS A 19 11.88 10.73 29.67
CA LYS A 19 10.54 11.07 29.19
C LYS A 19 9.65 9.83 29.10
N ASP A 20 10.19 8.71 28.63
CA ASP A 20 9.45 7.46 28.55
C ASP A 20 9.06 6.95 29.93
N LYS A 21 10.02 6.89 30.88
CA LYS A 21 9.75 6.48 32.26
C LYS A 21 8.70 7.35 32.94
N VAL A 22 8.81 8.68 32.81
CA VAL A 22 7.84 9.63 33.37
C VAL A 22 6.47 9.48 32.73
N SER A 23 6.40 9.27 31.41
CA SER A 23 5.14 9.04 30.71
C SER A 23 4.45 7.76 31.19
N LEU A 24 5.23 6.70 31.41
CA LEU A 24 4.75 5.41 31.88
C LEU A 24 4.19 5.53 33.32
N ILE A 25 4.93 6.18 34.22
CA ILE A 25 4.48 6.46 35.60
C ILE A 25 3.20 7.30 35.60
N LYS A 26 3.14 8.38 34.81
CA LYS A 26 1.95 9.23 34.70
C LYS A 26 0.74 8.43 34.19
N ALA A 27 0.94 7.58 33.18
CA ALA A 27 -0.13 6.75 32.65
C ALA A 27 -0.66 5.73 33.68
N THR A 28 0.22 5.15 34.49
CA THR A 28 -0.18 4.21 35.55
C THR A 28 -0.92 4.90 36.71
N LEU A 29 -0.53 6.12 37.10
CA LEU A 29 -1.05 6.79 38.30
C LEU A 29 -2.28 7.67 38.06
N LEU A 30 -2.41 8.30 36.89
CA LEU A 30 -3.41 9.35 36.65
C LEU A 30 -4.63 8.90 35.86
N LEU A 31 -4.62 7.68 35.32
CA LEU A 31 -5.71 7.15 34.50
C LEU A 31 -6.49 6.09 35.27
N SER A 32 -7.78 5.93 34.95
CA SER A 32 -8.56 4.82 35.48
C SER A 32 -7.86 3.50 35.15
N LYS A 33 -8.01 2.47 36.01
CA LYS A 33 -7.27 1.19 35.91
C LYS A 33 -7.29 0.58 34.50
N LYS A 34 -8.41 0.71 33.77
CA LYS A 34 -8.56 0.26 32.38
C LYS A 34 -7.94 1.22 31.33
N SER A 35 -8.03 2.54 31.51
CA SER A 35 -7.40 3.50 30.59
C SER A 35 -5.86 3.52 30.74
N ALA A 36 -5.38 3.26 31.96
CA ALA A 36 -3.96 3.12 32.27
C ALA A 36 -3.32 1.96 31.50
N THR A 37 -3.98 0.80 31.40
CA THR A 37 -3.42 -0.38 30.71
C THR A 37 -3.21 -0.14 29.23
N PHE A 38 -4.18 0.45 28.53
CA PHE A 38 -4.05 0.76 27.09
C PHE A 38 -2.95 1.79 26.82
N ASN A 39 -2.90 2.88 27.62
CA ASN A 39 -1.88 3.91 27.45
C ASN A 39 -0.47 3.40 27.77
N VAL A 40 -0.32 2.54 28.77
CA VAL A 40 0.96 1.90 29.09
C VAL A 40 1.43 0.99 27.96
N ALA A 41 0.56 0.14 27.41
CA ALA A 41 0.92 -0.73 26.28
C ALA A 41 1.37 0.09 25.06
N VAL A 42 0.62 1.14 24.70
CA VAL A 42 0.99 2.05 23.62
C VAL A 42 2.33 2.76 23.89
N LEU A 43 2.59 3.20 25.12
CA LEU A 43 3.86 3.83 25.47
C LEU A 43 5.05 2.86 25.37
N ARG A 44 4.85 1.57 25.68
CA ARG A 44 5.90 0.54 25.56
C ARG A 44 6.31 0.29 24.12
N VAL A 45 5.38 0.36 23.18
CA VAL A 45 5.70 0.22 21.74
C VAL A 45 6.13 1.53 21.09
N THR A 46 5.93 2.69 21.73
CA THR A 46 6.24 4.03 21.17
C THR A 46 7.28 4.81 22.00
N THR A 47 8.26 4.10 22.56
CA THR A 47 9.36 4.71 23.31
C THR A 47 10.27 5.55 22.39
N HIS A 48 10.92 6.57 22.95
CA HIS A 48 11.96 7.33 22.24
C HIS A 48 13.21 6.49 22.01
N PHE A 49 13.52 5.57 22.95
CA PHE A 49 14.68 4.67 22.87
C PHE A 49 14.32 3.23 23.27
N PRO A 50 15.00 2.23 22.70
CA PRO A 50 16.03 2.33 21.64
C PRO A 50 15.43 2.74 20.28
N VAL A 51 16.28 3.05 19.29
CA VAL A 51 15.88 3.43 17.91
C VAL A 51 15.51 2.20 17.06
N ASP A 52 15.29 1.07 17.73
CA ASP A 52 14.85 -0.18 17.12
C ASP A 52 13.33 -0.22 16.96
N PRO A 53 12.80 -1.05 16.03
CA PRO A 53 11.39 -1.38 15.95
C PRO A 53 10.80 -1.84 17.29
N PRO A 54 9.49 -1.67 17.51
CA PRO A 54 8.84 -2.22 18.69
C PRO A 54 9.06 -3.74 18.75
N PRO A 55 9.41 -4.33 19.92
CA PRO A 55 9.53 -5.77 20.05
C PRO A 55 8.21 -6.46 19.68
N GLU A 56 8.27 -7.58 18.97
CA GLU A 56 7.07 -8.29 18.48
C GLU A 56 6.11 -8.64 19.62
N ALA A 57 6.63 -9.14 20.75
CA ALA A 57 5.82 -9.44 21.94
C ALA A 57 5.06 -8.20 22.48
N ALA A 58 5.65 -7.00 22.38
CA ALA A 58 4.98 -5.77 22.82
C ALA A 58 3.91 -5.31 21.83
N VAL A 59 4.08 -5.61 20.53
CA VAL A 59 3.03 -5.41 19.51
C VAL A 59 1.89 -6.40 19.76
N ASP A 60 2.19 -7.66 20.05
CA ASP A 60 1.18 -8.68 20.36
C ASP A 60 0.36 -8.32 21.61
N ASP A 61 0.98 -7.77 22.65
CA ASP A 61 0.28 -7.21 23.82
C ASP A 61 -0.76 -6.15 23.41
N VAL A 62 -0.40 -5.25 22.48
CA VAL A 62 -1.31 -4.20 21.98
C VAL A 62 -2.45 -4.79 21.16
N LEU A 63 -2.17 -5.79 20.30
CA LEU A 63 -3.18 -6.48 19.50
C LEU A 63 -4.16 -7.25 20.39
N ALA A 64 -3.66 -7.95 21.41
CA ALA A 64 -4.47 -8.71 22.36
C ALA A 64 -5.44 -7.80 23.14
N LEU A 65 -4.98 -6.62 23.57
CA LEU A 65 -5.80 -5.65 24.29
C LEU A 65 -6.99 -5.12 23.47
N GLY A 66 -6.86 -5.06 22.14
CA GLY A 66 -7.92 -4.62 21.23
C GLY A 66 -8.80 -5.75 20.69
N HIS A 67 -8.50 -7.01 21.00
CA HIS A 67 -9.06 -8.17 20.29
C HIS A 67 -10.57 -8.40 20.54
N HIS A 68 -11.07 -8.12 21.75
CA HIS A 68 -12.37 -8.65 22.19
C HIS A 68 -13.55 -7.67 22.20
N HIS A 69 -13.33 -6.35 22.26
CA HIS A 69 -14.44 -5.39 22.37
C HIS A 69 -14.14 -4.01 21.81
N GLN A 70 -15.16 -3.38 21.21
CA GLN A 70 -15.06 -2.08 20.53
C GLN A 70 -14.49 -0.95 21.43
N PRO A 71 -14.90 -0.78 22.71
CA PRO A 71 -14.30 0.25 23.56
C PRO A 71 -12.79 0.09 23.78
N GLY A 72 -12.27 -1.14 23.77
CA GLY A 72 -10.85 -1.44 23.98
C GLY A 72 -10.06 -1.15 22.70
N ALA A 73 -10.57 -1.60 21.56
CA ALA A 73 -10.04 -1.25 20.25
C ALA A 73 -10.00 0.28 20.03
N SER A 74 -11.10 0.98 20.33
CA SER A 74 -11.17 2.44 20.24
C SER A 74 -10.19 3.13 21.18
N ALA A 75 -10.00 2.62 22.41
CA ALA A 75 -9.02 3.15 23.35
C ALA A 75 -7.58 2.97 22.86
N VAL A 76 -7.22 1.80 22.32
CA VAL A 76 -5.90 1.51 21.76
C VAL A 76 -5.61 2.43 20.56
N VAL A 77 -6.51 2.46 19.57
CA VAL A 77 -6.37 3.29 18.36
C VAL A 77 -6.32 4.77 18.73
N GLY A 78 -7.24 5.22 19.59
CA GLY A 78 -7.29 6.60 20.05
C GLY A 78 -6.04 7.02 20.83
N SER A 79 -5.44 6.13 21.62
CA SER A 79 -4.19 6.40 22.31
C SER A 79 -2.97 6.43 21.37
N LEU A 80 -2.91 5.56 20.36
CA LEU A 80 -1.88 5.61 19.31
C LEU A 80 -1.94 6.91 18.52
N LEU A 81 -3.12 7.27 18.01
CA LEU A 81 -3.31 8.51 17.24
C LEU A 81 -3.02 9.75 18.10
N ARG A 82 -3.40 9.75 19.38
CA ARG A 82 -3.08 10.85 20.30
C ARG A 82 -1.58 10.97 20.55
N ARG A 83 -0.87 9.84 20.70
CA ARG A 83 0.59 9.82 20.86
C ARG A 83 1.28 10.35 19.60
N LEU A 84 0.83 9.91 18.44
CA LEU A 84 1.35 10.33 17.14
C LEU A 84 1.17 11.84 16.90
N ARG A 85 0.00 12.40 17.20
CA ARG A 85 -0.28 13.83 17.05
C ARG A 85 0.51 14.74 18.00
N ARG A 86 0.92 14.23 19.16
CA ARG A 86 1.62 15.01 20.20
C ARG A 86 3.14 14.92 20.11
N THR A 87 3.67 13.88 19.48
CA THR A 87 5.11 13.73 19.35
C THR A 87 5.64 14.61 18.23
N GLN A 88 6.82 15.20 18.46
CA GLN A 88 7.64 15.80 17.40
C GLN A 88 8.88 14.94 17.11
N ASN A 89 9.03 13.80 17.80
CA ASN A 89 10.16 12.90 17.63
C ASN A 89 9.90 11.89 16.50
N VAL A 90 10.79 11.82 15.51
CA VAL A 90 10.66 10.91 14.36
C VAL A 90 10.55 9.43 14.75
N TYR A 91 11.32 8.98 15.74
CA TYR A 91 11.37 7.56 16.12
C TYR A 91 10.09 7.11 16.80
N VAL A 92 9.54 7.96 17.67
CA VAL A 92 8.21 7.73 18.27
C VAL A 92 7.14 7.72 17.17
N ALA A 93 7.19 8.63 16.21
CA ALA A 93 6.22 8.68 15.11
C ALA A 93 6.27 7.42 14.24
N LEU A 94 7.47 7.00 13.81
CA LEU A 94 7.66 5.76 13.04
C LEU A 94 7.16 4.53 13.81
N LYS A 95 7.42 4.44 15.12
CA LYS A 95 6.91 3.35 15.96
C LYS A 95 5.38 3.32 16.06
N CYS A 96 4.75 4.49 16.17
CA CYS A 96 3.29 4.58 16.11
C CYS A 96 2.77 4.05 14.76
N LEU A 97 3.37 4.48 13.65
CA LEU A 97 2.98 4.07 12.30
C LEU A 97 3.22 2.56 12.07
N LEU A 98 4.36 2.01 12.53
CA LEU A 98 4.62 0.57 12.51
C LEU A 98 3.57 -0.20 13.30
N THR A 99 3.22 0.26 14.51
CA THR A 99 2.17 -0.36 15.31
C THR A 99 0.82 -0.31 14.60
N LEU A 100 0.47 0.81 13.96
CA LEU A 100 -0.75 0.93 13.16
C LEU A 100 -0.74 -0.06 11.98
N HIS A 101 0.36 -0.17 11.26
CA HIS A 101 0.52 -1.14 10.17
C HIS A 101 0.33 -2.57 10.68
N HIS A 102 0.95 -2.96 11.79
CA HIS A 102 0.73 -4.29 12.37
C HIS A 102 -0.72 -4.54 12.76
N ILE A 103 -1.46 -3.53 13.24
CA ILE A 103 -2.89 -3.67 13.48
C ILE A 103 -3.66 -3.88 12.17
N LEU A 104 -3.32 -3.15 11.10
CA LEU A 104 -3.93 -3.33 9.78
C LEU A 104 -3.65 -4.72 9.18
N ALA A 105 -2.43 -5.24 9.36
CA ALA A 105 -2.05 -6.55 8.86
C ALA A 105 -2.66 -7.70 9.72
N ARG A 106 -2.45 -7.67 11.04
CA ARG A 106 -2.68 -8.80 11.96
C ARG A 106 -3.81 -8.58 12.99
N GLY A 107 -4.36 -7.37 13.08
CA GLY A 107 -5.38 -7.02 14.08
C GLY A 107 -6.72 -7.71 13.86
N SER A 108 -7.53 -7.77 14.91
CA SER A 108 -8.91 -8.27 14.82
C SER A 108 -9.76 -7.39 13.92
N PRO A 109 -10.85 -7.90 13.32
CA PRO A 109 -11.77 -7.08 12.52
C PRO A 109 -12.27 -5.84 13.26
N VAL A 110 -12.50 -5.95 14.57
CA VAL A 110 -12.90 -4.82 15.43
C VAL A 110 -11.81 -3.74 15.49
N LEU A 111 -10.54 -4.12 15.59
CA LEU A 111 -9.43 -3.17 15.56
C LEU A 111 -9.31 -2.48 14.19
N LYS A 112 -9.41 -3.25 13.10
CA LYS A 112 -9.34 -2.71 11.74
C LYS A 112 -10.49 -1.73 11.47
N ASP A 113 -11.72 -2.09 11.88
CA ASP A 113 -12.89 -1.21 11.78
C ASP A 113 -12.69 0.13 12.53
N GLN A 114 -12.15 0.07 13.75
CA GLN A 114 -11.85 1.29 14.50
C GLN A 114 -10.76 2.16 13.84
N ILE A 115 -9.76 1.56 13.18
CA ILE A 115 -8.79 2.32 12.39
C ILE A 115 -9.47 2.93 11.16
N SER A 116 -10.24 2.15 10.40
CA SER A 116 -10.95 2.64 9.21
C SER A 116 -11.91 3.78 9.54
N SER A 117 -12.60 3.72 10.69
CA SER A 117 -13.46 4.81 11.18
C SER A 117 -12.67 6.07 11.57
N ALA A 118 -11.46 5.90 12.11
CA ALA A 118 -10.63 7.00 12.60
C ALA A 118 -9.72 7.64 11.54
N ILE A 119 -9.31 6.89 10.51
CA ILE A 119 -8.32 7.29 9.50
C ILE A 119 -8.87 7.22 8.07
N GLY A 120 -10.08 6.68 7.88
CA GLY A 120 -10.68 6.51 6.56
C GLY A 120 -10.98 7.82 5.81
N PRO A 121 -11.56 7.73 4.60
CA PRO A 121 -11.77 8.87 3.70
C PRO A 121 -12.47 10.09 4.33
N HIS A 122 -13.31 9.84 5.34
CA HIS A 122 -14.11 10.85 6.02
C HIS A 122 -13.44 11.44 7.28
N ASN A 123 -12.39 10.80 7.79
CA ASN A 123 -11.67 11.19 9.00
C ASN A 123 -10.17 11.01 8.76
N ASN A 124 -9.45 12.04 8.31
CA ASN A 124 -8.00 11.93 8.17
C ASN A 124 -7.26 12.32 9.47
N LEU A 125 -7.48 11.57 10.55
CA LEU A 125 -6.76 11.79 11.81
C LEU A 125 -5.27 11.41 11.74
N LEU A 126 -4.86 10.72 10.68
CA LEU A 126 -3.47 10.33 10.42
C LEU A 126 -2.70 11.39 9.62
N ASN A 127 -3.32 12.49 9.19
CA ASN A 127 -2.64 13.49 8.36
C ASN A 127 -1.35 14.02 9.02
N LEU A 128 -0.21 13.54 8.51
CA LEU A 128 1.12 13.93 8.93
C LEU A 128 1.83 14.81 7.90
N SER A 129 1.15 15.36 6.89
CA SER A 129 1.77 16.19 5.84
C SER A 129 2.70 17.30 6.35
N ASN A 130 2.42 17.87 7.52
CA ASN A 130 3.23 18.92 8.16
C ASN A 130 4.17 18.41 9.26
N PHE A 131 4.27 17.10 9.48
CA PHE A 131 5.12 16.52 10.52
C PHE A 131 6.61 16.80 10.23
N ARG A 132 7.33 17.31 11.23
CA ARG A 132 8.75 17.66 11.10
C ARG A 132 9.46 17.70 12.45
N ASP A 133 10.54 16.93 12.57
CA ASP A 133 11.43 16.91 13.73
C ASP A 133 12.69 17.75 13.44
N GLU A 134 12.73 18.96 14.00
CA GLU A 134 13.83 19.91 13.82
C GLU A 134 14.98 19.72 14.84
N SER A 135 14.99 18.60 15.58
CA SER A 135 15.99 18.35 16.63
C SER A 135 17.41 18.21 16.10
N ASP A 136 17.59 17.61 14.91
CA ASP A 136 18.85 17.56 14.17
C ASP A 136 18.63 17.37 12.66
N PRO A 137 19.68 17.58 11.83
CA PRO A 137 19.56 17.45 10.38
C PRO A 137 19.13 16.05 9.91
N ASP A 138 19.58 14.99 10.60
CA ASP A 138 19.22 13.62 10.24
C ASP A 138 17.72 13.40 10.52
N THR A 139 17.22 13.84 11.69
CA THR A 139 15.79 13.72 12.04
C THR A 139 14.88 14.55 11.14
N TRP A 140 15.37 15.69 10.64
CA TRP A 140 14.64 16.49 9.65
C TRP A 140 14.43 15.69 8.35
N GLU A 141 15.48 15.06 7.83
CA GLU A 141 15.36 14.24 6.62
C GLU A 141 14.52 12.99 6.86
N ILE A 142 14.66 12.34 8.02
CA ILE A 142 13.82 11.20 8.43
C ILE A 142 12.34 11.60 8.56
N SER A 143 12.03 12.87 8.81
CA SER A 143 10.64 13.33 8.83
C SER A 143 9.94 13.12 7.49
N ALA A 144 10.66 13.13 6.36
CA ALA A 144 10.09 12.79 5.06
C ALA A 144 9.61 11.32 5.00
N TRP A 145 10.32 10.41 5.66
CA TRP A 145 9.91 9.01 5.78
C TRP A 145 8.64 8.85 6.62
N VAL A 146 8.48 9.63 7.68
CA VAL A 146 7.24 9.64 8.49
C VAL A 146 6.05 10.07 7.64
N ARG A 147 6.19 11.17 6.88
CA ARG A 147 5.13 11.69 6.01
C ARG A 147 4.74 10.69 4.91
N TRP A 148 5.75 10.17 4.21
CA TRP A 148 5.55 9.16 3.18
C TRP A 148 4.88 7.91 3.74
N TYR A 149 5.35 7.40 4.88
CA TYR A 149 4.81 6.17 5.43
C TYR A 149 3.36 6.34 5.92
N ALA A 150 3.02 7.49 6.50
CA ALA A 150 1.64 7.81 6.82
C ALA A 150 0.75 7.81 5.57
N ALA A 151 1.20 8.43 4.46
CA ALA A 151 0.47 8.43 3.19
C ALA A 151 0.29 7.02 2.61
N VAL A 152 1.29 6.14 2.73
CA VAL A 152 1.17 4.73 2.33
C VAL A 152 0.07 4.01 3.14
N LEU A 153 0.01 4.23 4.47
CA LEU A 153 -1.04 3.62 5.30
C LEU A 153 -2.43 4.19 4.99
N GLU A 154 -2.55 5.49 4.73
CA GLU A 154 -3.79 6.13 4.28
C GLU A 154 -4.27 5.51 2.95
N GLN A 155 -3.36 5.31 1.99
CA GLN A 155 -3.67 4.68 0.72
C GLN A 155 -4.06 3.19 0.85
N GLY A 156 -3.41 2.45 1.76
CA GLY A 156 -3.77 1.06 2.06
C GLY A 156 -5.18 0.93 2.65
N LEU A 157 -5.59 1.88 3.50
CA LEU A 157 -6.95 1.92 4.06
C LEU A 157 -8.03 2.17 3.00
N LEU A 158 -7.72 2.94 1.95
CA LEU A 158 -8.63 3.13 0.82
C LEU A 158 -8.89 1.82 0.06
N LEU A 159 -7.89 0.94 -0.02
CA LEU A 159 -8.03 -0.39 -0.62
C LEU A 159 -8.95 -1.28 0.21
N ASP A 160 -8.71 -1.33 1.53
CA ASP A 160 -9.50 -2.16 2.46
C ASP A 160 -10.97 -1.72 2.53
N HIS A 161 -11.24 -0.41 2.50
CA HIS A 161 -12.62 0.10 2.55
C HIS A 161 -13.40 -0.17 1.26
N ARG A 162 -12.72 -0.18 0.10
CA ARG A 162 -13.38 -0.24 -1.21
C ARG A 162 -13.39 -1.63 -1.84
N SER A 163 -12.73 -2.61 -1.23
CA SER A 163 -12.85 -4.02 -1.55
C SER A 163 -13.88 -4.68 -0.61
N PRO A 164 -15.17 -4.78 -0.99
CA PRO A 164 -16.22 -5.35 -0.14
C PRO A 164 -16.20 -6.88 -0.30
N SER A 165 -15.07 -7.52 -0.06
CA SER A 165 -14.91 -8.96 -0.36
C SER A 165 -14.03 -9.66 0.67
N ALA A 166 -14.44 -9.66 1.94
CA ALA A 166 -14.05 -10.70 2.90
C ALA A 166 -14.87 -10.73 4.22
N SER A 167 -16.04 -10.09 4.31
CA SER A 167 -16.82 -10.12 5.55
C SER A 167 -18.32 -10.11 5.31
N GLN A 168 -18.89 -11.29 5.55
CA GLN A 168 -20.29 -11.65 5.76
C GLN A 168 -21.07 -12.16 4.56
N ASN A 169 -21.45 -13.43 4.74
CA ASN A 169 -22.46 -14.23 4.05
C ASN A 169 -21.94 -14.98 2.83
N GLY A 170 -21.74 -16.29 3.03
CA GLY A 170 -21.59 -17.23 1.95
C GLY A 170 -22.85 -17.19 1.08
N GLU A 171 -22.74 -16.58 -0.08
CA GLU A 171 -23.56 -16.76 -1.28
C GLU A 171 -23.09 -15.73 -2.31
N THR A 172 -22.15 -16.11 -3.18
CA THR A 172 -22.15 -15.56 -4.55
C THR A 172 -21.45 -16.54 -5.49
N LEU A 173 -22.26 -17.52 -5.89
CA LEU A 173 -22.04 -18.37 -7.04
C LEU A 173 -21.79 -17.48 -8.28
N GLY A 174 -20.54 -17.43 -8.77
CA GLY A 174 -20.24 -17.12 -10.16
C GLY A 174 -20.64 -15.74 -10.72
N GLN A 175 -20.71 -14.68 -9.90
CA GLN A 175 -21.01 -13.34 -10.45
C GLN A 175 -19.76 -12.78 -11.13
N ARG A 176 -19.79 -12.74 -12.48
CA ARG A 176 -18.74 -12.16 -13.33
C ARG A 176 -18.54 -10.70 -12.91
N ILE A 177 -17.38 -10.38 -12.32
CA ILE A 177 -17.04 -9.00 -11.94
C ILE A 177 -17.19 -8.09 -13.17
N SER A 178 -17.92 -6.99 -13.00
CA SER A 178 -18.13 -5.97 -14.04
C SER A 178 -16.79 -5.37 -14.46
N THR A 179 -16.62 -5.06 -15.75
CA THR A 179 -15.43 -4.38 -16.28
C THR A 179 -15.17 -3.06 -15.55
N THR A 180 -16.22 -2.28 -15.28
CA THR A 180 -16.12 -1.02 -14.55
C THR A 180 -15.60 -1.19 -13.13
N THR A 181 -15.99 -2.26 -12.44
CA THR A 181 -15.50 -2.59 -11.10
C THR A 181 -14.04 -3.02 -11.14
N LEU A 182 -13.65 -3.86 -12.11
CA LEU A 182 -12.25 -4.27 -12.32
C LEU A 182 -11.33 -3.07 -12.57
N LEU A 183 -11.77 -2.11 -13.39
CA LEU A 183 -10.99 -0.90 -13.70
C LEU A 183 -10.86 0.03 -12.50
N ASN A 184 -11.95 0.22 -11.74
CA ASN A 184 -11.92 1.01 -10.51
C ASN A 184 -10.96 0.40 -9.48
N GLU A 185 -11.04 -0.91 -9.26
CA GLU A 185 -10.13 -1.60 -8.33
C GLU A 185 -8.68 -1.55 -8.83
N MET A 186 -8.44 -1.74 -10.13
CA MET A 186 -7.11 -1.60 -10.73
C MET A 186 -6.55 -0.20 -10.49
N GLY A 187 -7.35 0.84 -10.68
CA GLY A 187 -6.96 2.23 -10.43
C GLY A 187 -6.50 2.47 -8.98
N LEU A 188 -7.22 1.92 -7.99
CA LEU A 188 -6.83 2.04 -6.59
C LEU A 188 -5.51 1.31 -6.28
N LEU A 189 -5.33 0.11 -6.83
CA LEU A 189 -4.11 -0.68 -6.65
C LEU A 189 -2.91 0.00 -7.31
N VAL A 190 -3.07 0.56 -8.51
CA VAL A 190 -2.04 1.38 -9.16
C VAL A 190 -1.71 2.61 -8.31
N GLY A 191 -2.72 3.26 -7.72
CA GLY A 191 -2.52 4.37 -6.79
C GLY A 191 -1.70 3.99 -5.55
N MET A 192 -1.86 2.76 -5.03
CA MET A 192 -1.02 2.24 -3.95
C MET A 192 0.44 2.10 -4.38
N VAL A 193 0.70 1.53 -5.56
CA VAL A 193 2.06 1.43 -6.10
C VAL A 193 2.68 2.81 -6.32
N GLU A 194 1.91 3.75 -6.86
CA GLU A 194 2.33 5.14 -7.06
C GLU A 194 2.72 5.79 -5.71
N GLN A 195 1.89 5.64 -4.68
CA GLN A 195 2.18 6.17 -3.34
C GLN A 195 3.44 5.56 -2.72
N ILE A 196 3.67 4.25 -2.90
CA ILE A 196 4.89 3.57 -2.47
C ILE A 196 6.11 4.16 -3.20
N CYS A 197 5.99 4.45 -4.49
CA CYS A 197 7.08 5.00 -5.31
C CYS A 197 7.43 6.45 -5.00
N GLN A 198 6.55 7.20 -4.34
CA GLN A 198 6.84 8.54 -3.81
C GLN A 198 7.78 8.53 -2.59
N SER A 199 8.48 7.42 -2.31
CA SER A 199 9.40 7.31 -1.18
C SER A 199 10.56 8.31 -1.25
N PRO A 200 11.06 8.79 -0.10
CA PRO A 200 12.16 9.75 -0.06
C PRO A 200 13.42 9.25 -0.79
N GLU A 201 14.16 10.17 -1.41
CA GLU A 201 15.41 9.86 -2.11
C GLU A 201 16.56 9.47 -1.16
N SER A 202 16.41 9.77 0.13
CA SER A 202 17.39 9.51 1.18
C SER A 202 17.44 8.02 1.60
N LEU A 203 17.58 7.11 0.63
CA LEU A 203 17.58 5.65 0.82
C LEU A 203 18.68 5.15 1.76
N HIS A 204 19.75 5.93 1.98
CA HIS A 204 20.80 5.61 2.93
C HIS A 204 20.29 5.50 4.39
N TYR A 205 19.09 6.01 4.70
CA TYR A 205 18.45 5.82 6.01
C TYR A 205 17.84 4.42 6.18
N GLN A 206 17.70 3.61 5.13
CA GLN A 206 17.25 2.21 5.26
C GLN A 206 18.17 1.36 6.13
N LYS A 207 19.40 1.80 6.43
CA LYS A 207 20.29 1.16 7.41
C LYS A 207 19.83 1.33 8.88
N ILE A 208 18.92 2.27 9.14
CA ILE A 208 18.30 2.44 10.46
C ILE A 208 17.26 1.34 10.63
N ASN A 209 17.35 0.56 11.69
CA ASN A 209 16.47 -0.59 11.93
C ASN A 209 14.98 -0.25 11.82
N LEU A 210 14.54 0.92 12.30
CA LEU A 210 13.16 1.39 12.12
C LEU A 210 12.77 1.60 10.66
N VAL A 211 13.60 2.27 9.86
CA VAL A 211 13.31 2.54 8.45
C VAL A 211 13.38 1.26 7.62
N HIS A 212 14.34 0.38 7.95
CA HIS A 212 14.41 -0.97 7.38
C HIS A 212 13.11 -1.73 7.61
N GLU A 213 12.59 -1.74 8.83
CA GLU A 213 11.36 -2.44 9.16
C GLU A 213 10.13 -1.86 8.44
N VAL A 214 10.07 -0.53 8.31
CA VAL A 214 9.05 0.13 7.47
C VAL A 214 9.13 -0.38 6.03
N MET A 215 10.33 -0.40 5.44
CA MET A 215 10.52 -0.88 4.07
C MET A 215 10.19 -2.37 3.92
N ARG A 216 10.48 -3.20 4.94
CA ARG A 216 10.14 -4.62 4.94
C ARG A 216 8.62 -4.82 4.83
N LEU A 217 7.85 -4.12 5.68
CA LEU A 217 6.38 -4.20 5.68
C LEU A 217 5.78 -3.59 4.40
N VAL A 218 6.21 -2.41 3.97
CA VAL A 218 5.75 -1.82 2.70
C VAL A 218 6.09 -2.70 1.50
N GLY A 219 7.19 -3.44 1.56
CA GLY A 219 7.54 -4.44 0.55
C GLY A 219 6.62 -5.67 0.55
N GLU A 220 5.98 -6.01 1.68
CA GLU A 220 4.94 -7.03 1.77
C GLU A 220 3.65 -6.54 1.13
N ASP A 221 3.23 -5.32 1.46
CA ASP A 221 2.06 -4.68 0.83
C ASP A 221 2.24 -4.58 -0.68
N TYR A 222 3.39 -4.07 -1.14
CA TYR A 222 3.71 -3.96 -2.56
C TYR A 222 3.55 -5.30 -3.29
N ARG A 223 4.06 -6.40 -2.72
CA ARG A 223 3.93 -7.73 -3.33
C ARG A 223 2.48 -8.17 -3.46
N MET A 224 1.68 -7.94 -2.42
CA MET A 224 0.27 -8.29 -2.42
C MET A 224 -0.50 -7.44 -3.43
N THR A 225 -0.26 -6.13 -3.45
CA THR A 225 -0.83 -5.20 -4.43
C THR A 225 -0.46 -5.59 -5.86
N MET A 226 0.81 -5.89 -6.14
CA MET A 226 1.24 -6.28 -7.49
C MET A 226 0.60 -7.58 -7.96
N ARG A 227 0.47 -8.58 -7.08
CA ARG A 227 -0.23 -9.83 -7.41
C ARG A 227 -1.66 -9.55 -7.86
N GLU A 228 -2.33 -8.65 -7.14
CA GLU A 228 -3.73 -8.28 -7.37
C GLU A 228 -3.90 -7.44 -8.65
N ILE A 229 -2.92 -6.58 -8.96
CA ILE A 229 -2.82 -5.87 -10.26
C ILE A 229 -2.67 -6.87 -11.40
N LEU A 230 -1.72 -7.80 -11.31
CA LEU A 230 -1.46 -8.78 -12.36
C LEU A 230 -2.69 -9.67 -12.62
N ALA A 231 -3.43 -10.05 -11.58
CA ALA A 231 -4.69 -10.78 -11.71
C ALA A 231 -5.74 -9.97 -12.49
N ARG A 232 -5.89 -8.67 -12.22
CA ARG A 232 -6.79 -7.76 -12.96
C ARG A 232 -6.36 -7.58 -14.41
N ILE A 233 -5.06 -7.38 -14.64
CA ILE A 233 -4.53 -7.26 -16.00
C ILE A 233 -4.81 -8.53 -16.81
N ALA A 234 -4.60 -9.71 -16.22
CA ALA A 234 -4.90 -10.97 -16.88
C ALA A 234 -6.40 -11.13 -17.22
N GLU A 235 -7.31 -10.69 -16.34
CA GLU A 235 -8.75 -10.73 -16.61
C GLU A 235 -9.19 -9.71 -17.66
N LEU A 236 -8.64 -8.49 -17.62
CA LEU A 236 -8.88 -7.45 -18.63
C LEU A 236 -8.32 -7.86 -20.00
N GLY A 237 -7.17 -8.53 -20.03
CA GLY A 237 -6.57 -9.07 -21.25
C GLY A 237 -7.49 -10.04 -21.99
N LYS A 238 -8.27 -10.87 -21.28
CA LYS A 238 -9.25 -11.79 -21.89
C LYS A 238 -10.42 -11.05 -22.58
N ARG A 239 -10.68 -9.80 -22.19
CA ARG A 239 -11.83 -9.00 -22.61
C ARG A 239 -11.41 -7.76 -23.41
N ILE A 240 -10.12 -7.65 -23.77
CA ILE A 240 -9.52 -6.41 -24.29
C ILE A 240 -10.17 -5.93 -25.59
N ASP A 241 -10.58 -6.84 -26.47
CA ASP A 241 -11.24 -6.50 -27.72
C ASP A 241 -12.67 -5.94 -27.51
N ASP A 242 -13.31 -6.29 -26.40
CA ASP A 242 -14.69 -5.89 -26.05
C ASP A 242 -14.76 -4.56 -25.27
N LEU A 243 -13.63 -4.03 -24.79
CA LEU A 243 -13.58 -2.79 -23.99
C LEU A 243 -13.98 -1.56 -24.81
N SER A 244 -14.66 -0.59 -24.20
CA SER A 244 -14.87 0.72 -24.82
C SER A 244 -13.54 1.46 -25.03
N ASP A 245 -13.51 2.51 -25.87
CA ASP A 245 -12.30 3.31 -26.04
C ASP A 245 -11.90 4.05 -24.74
N GLU A 246 -12.88 4.42 -23.91
CA GLU A 246 -12.66 5.04 -22.59
C GLU A 246 -12.01 4.02 -21.63
N GLU A 247 -12.61 2.83 -21.50
CA GLU A 247 -12.08 1.75 -20.66
C GLU A 247 -10.66 1.35 -21.08
N LEU A 248 -10.40 1.30 -22.40
CA LEU A 248 -9.09 0.97 -22.95
C LEU A 248 -8.05 2.07 -22.66
N ASN A 249 -8.47 3.33 -22.59
CA ASN A 249 -7.61 4.43 -22.16
C ASN A 249 -7.29 4.35 -20.67
N ASP A 250 -8.26 4.00 -19.83
CA ASP A 250 -8.05 3.82 -18.38
C ASP A 250 -7.02 2.71 -18.10
N VAL A 251 -7.13 1.58 -18.81
CA VAL A 251 -6.14 0.50 -18.73
C VAL A 251 -4.76 1.00 -19.12
N TRP A 252 -4.64 1.63 -20.29
CA TRP A 252 -3.36 2.14 -20.80
C TRP A 252 -2.71 3.11 -19.82
N PHE A 253 -3.49 4.05 -19.28
CA PHE A 253 -3.00 5.03 -18.31
C PHE A 253 -2.51 4.36 -17.03
N GLY A 254 -3.26 3.38 -16.52
CA GLY A 254 -2.84 2.58 -15.35
C GLY A 254 -1.54 1.82 -15.59
N LEU A 255 -1.38 1.19 -16.76
CA LEU A 255 -0.15 0.47 -17.13
C LEU A 255 1.05 1.41 -17.24
N LYS A 256 0.88 2.55 -17.90
CA LYS A 256 1.95 3.55 -18.04
C LYS A 256 2.44 4.06 -16.68
N LYS A 257 1.52 4.33 -15.76
CA LYS A 257 1.86 4.71 -14.37
C LYS A 257 2.69 3.63 -13.66
N LEU A 258 2.37 2.36 -13.87
CA LEU A 258 3.15 1.25 -13.31
C LEU A 258 4.55 1.20 -13.91
N GLU A 259 4.68 1.39 -15.22
CA GLU A 259 5.97 1.40 -15.91
C GLU A 259 6.88 2.53 -15.40
N GLU A 260 6.33 3.73 -15.17
CA GLU A 260 7.03 4.88 -14.57
C GLU A 260 7.54 4.58 -13.15
N CYS A 261 6.87 3.68 -12.42
CA CYS A 261 7.26 3.26 -11.08
C CYS A 261 8.38 2.20 -11.05
N LYS A 262 8.65 1.51 -12.18
CA LYS A 262 9.49 0.30 -12.23
C LYS A 262 10.89 0.51 -11.66
N GLU A 263 11.60 1.53 -12.11
CA GLU A 263 12.98 1.79 -11.69
C GLU A 263 13.08 2.08 -10.19
N LYS A 264 12.15 2.89 -9.68
CA LYS A 264 12.10 3.26 -8.27
C LYS A 264 11.84 2.05 -7.37
N VAL A 265 10.91 1.17 -7.75
CA VAL A 265 10.64 -0.08 -7.02
C VAL A 265 11.89 -0.97 -6.96
N VAL A 266 12.56 -1.16 -8.11
CA VAL A 266 13.76 -2.01 -8.20
C VAL A 266 14.86 -1.46 -7.28
N LEU A 267 15.03 -0.14 -7.25
CA LEU A 267 15.98 0.54 -6.38
C LEU A 267 15.63 0.38 -4.90
N MET A 268 14.35 0.55 -4.54
CA MET A 268 13.87 0.53 -3.15
C MET A 268 14.00 -0.83 -2.47
N PHE A 269 13.69 -1.92 -3.19
CA PHE A 269 13.65 -3.26 -2.62
C PHE A 269 14.84 -4.14 -2.99
N LEU A 270 15.77 -3.63 -3.83
CA LEU A 270 17.03 -4.29 -4.25
C LEU A 270 16.87 -5.76 -4.66
N ASN A 271 15.69 -6.15 -5.16
CA ASN A 271 15.35 -7.54 -5.41
C ASN A 271 14.95 -7.74 -6.86
N LYS A 272 15.96 -8.00 -7.70
CA LYS A 272 15.79 -8.22 -9.15
C LYS A 272 14.85 -9.38 -9.46
N LYS A 273 14.78 -10.42 -8.62
CA LYS A 273 13.98 -11.63 -8.90
C LYS A 273 12.47 -11.50 -8.67
N MET A 274 12.01 -10.44 -8.00
CA MET A 274 10.66 -10.44 -7.43
C MET A 274 9.53 -10.21 -8.42
N ASN A 275 9.81 -9.79 -9.66
CA ASN A 275 8.76 -9.39 -10.59
C ASN A 275 9.15 -9.38 -12.08
N ASP A 276 10.22 -10.04 -12.52
CA ASP A 276 10.63 -10.01 -13.94
C ASP A 276 9.45 -10.40 -14.86
N GLY A 277 8.80 -11.55 -14.58
CA GLY A 277 7.62 -11.98 -15.33
C GLY A 277 6.37 -11.11 -15.13
N GLY A 278 6.26 -10.38 -14.01
CA GLY A 278 5.15 -9.46 -13.77
C GLY A 278 5.27 -8.20 -14.63
N TRP A 279 6.48 -7.64 -14.74
CA TRP A 279 6.76 -6.51 -15.60
C TRP A 279 6.65 -6.87 -17.09
N ASP A 280 7.02 -8.09 -17.46
CA ASP A 280 6.82 -8.59 -18.84
C ASP A 280 5.32 -8.66 -19.20
N LEU A 281 4.48 -9.10 -18.26
CA LEU A 281 3.03 -9.14 -18.45
C LEU A 281 2.43 -7.73 -18.62
N ILE A 282 2.88 -6.76 -17.80
CA ILE A 282 2.47 -5.35 -17.92
C ILE A 282 2.86 -4.80 -19.30
N ALA A 283 4.10 -5.01 -19.72
CA ALA A 283 4.60 -4.56 -21.02
C ALA A 283 3.86 -5.22 -22.19
N GLN A 284 3.52 -6.51 -22.07
CA GLN A 284 2.74 -7.22 -23.07
C GLN A 284 1.32 -6.66 -23.16
N MET A 285 0.64 -6.45 -22.02
CA MET A 285 -0.68 -5.84 -22.01
C MET A 285 -0.66 -4.43 -22.63
N SER A 286 0.38 -3.64 -22.34
CA SER A 286 0.55 -2.30 -22.90
C SER A 286 0.56 -2.34 -24.45
N LYS A 287 1.33 -3.28 -25.02
CA LYS A 287 1.36 -3.52 -26.48
C LYS A 287 0.01 -4.00 -27.03
N ASP A 288 -0.68 -4.88 -26.33
CA ASP A 288 -1.98 -5.40 -26.76
C ASP A 288 -3.02 -4.28 -26.81
N VAL A 289 -3.03 -3.39 -25.82
CA VAL A 289 -3.90 -2.21 -25.76
C VAL A 289 -3.62 -1.26 -26.94
N GLU A 290 -2.36 -0.96 -27.21
CA GLU A 290 -1.96 -0.15 -28.37
C GLU A 290 -2.35 -0.81 -29.70
N GLY A 291 -2.18 -2.13 -29.80
CA GLY A 291 -2.60 -2.91 -30.95
C GLY A 291 -4.10 -2.80 -31.22
N VAL A 292 -4.95 -2.88 -30.19
CA VAL A 292 -6.41 -2.68 -30.32
C VAL A 292 -6.73 -1.27 -30.80
N LYS A 293 -6.10 -0.24 -30.22
CA LYS A 293 -6.30 1.16 -30.63
C LYS A 293 -5.95 1.38 -32.11
N HIS A 294 -4.82 0.85 -32.57
CA HIS A 294 -4.42 0.91 -33.97
C HIS A 294 -5.41 0.20 -34.89
N ARG A 295 -5.85 -1.03 -34.56
CA ARG A 295 -6.86 -1.76 -35.35
C ARG A 295 -8.16 -0.95 -35.50
N ARG A 296 -8.65 -0.34 -34.41
CA ARG A 296 -9.87 0.48 -34.42
C ARG A 296 -9.70 1.77 -35.25
N ALA A 297 -8.55 2.42 -35.16
CA ALA A 297 -8.24 3.61 -35.97
C ALA A 297 -8.20 3.29 -37.47
N SER A 298 -7.55 2.18 -37.86
CA SER A 298 -7.51 1.72 -39.25
C SER A 298 -8.92 1.42 -39.79
N LEU A 299 -9.78 0.78 -39.00
CA LEU A 299 -11.19 0.52 -39.40
C LEU A 299 -12.01 1.80 -39.59
N ARG A 300 -11.76 2.85 -38.78
CA ARG A 300 -12.41 4.16 -38.93
C ARG A 300 -12.00 4.86 -40.22
N LEU A 301 -10.71 4.80 -40.58
CA LEU A 301 -10.19 5.37 -41.83
C LEU A 301 -10.77 4.67 -43.07
N VAL A 302 -10.89 3.34 -43.04
CA VAL A 302 -11.52 2.57 -44.13
C VAL A 302 -13.01 2.92 -44.28
N LYS A 303 -13.76 3.09 -43.17
CA LYS A 303 -15.15 3.56 -43.23
C LYS A 303 -15.28 4.98 -43.79
N PHE A 304 -14.33 5.86 -43.48
CA PHE A 304 -14.33 7.23 -44.00
C PHE A 304 -14.04 7.30 -45.50
N GLN A 305 -13.16 6.45 -46.02
CA GLN A 305 -12.93 6.31 -47.47
C GLN A 305 -14.10 5.63 -48.22
N GLY A 306 -14.93 4.83 -47.53
CA GLY A 306 -16.07 4.11 -48.11
C GLY A 306 -17.34 4.94 -48.38
N SER A 307 -17.38 6.23 -48.04
CA SER A 307 -18.56 7.09 -48.25
C SER A 307 -18.57 7.87 -49.57
N GLY A 308 -17.57 7.65 -50.44
CA GLY A 308 -17.51 8.20 -51.80
C GLY A 308 -17.82 7.16 -52.88
N SER A 309 -19.11 7.04 -53.23
CA SER A 309 -19.67 6.55 -54.50
C SER A 309 -19.42 5.12 -55.02
N THR A 310 -20.57 4.53 -55.41
CA THR A 310 -20.87 3.58 -56.50
C THR A 310 -20.81 2.07 -56.26
N ARG A 311 -22.00 1.48 -56.45
CA ARG A 311 -22.33 0.07 -56.70
C ARG A 311 -21.29 -0.62 -57.59
N LEU A 312 -20.90 -1.83 -57.22
CA LEU A 312 -20.96 -3.04 -58.06
C LEU A 312 -20.70 -4.26 -57.17
N GLY A 313 -21.48 -5.32 -57.41
CA GLY A 313 -21.56 -6.50 -56.56
C GLY A 313 -20.25 -7.28 -56.45
N GLY A 314 -19.96 -7.71 -55.24
CA GLY A 314 -18.91 -8.66 -54.91
C GLY A 314 -19.17 -9.17 -53.51
N GLU A 315 -19.47 -10.46 -53.40
CA GLU A 315 -19.71 -11.16 -52.14
C GLU A 315 -18.43 -11.13 -51.28
N ILE A 316 -18.46 -10.37 -50.19
CA ILE A 316 -17.34 -10.29 -49.25
C ILE A 316 -17.49 -11.43 -48.24
N ILE A 317 -16.74 -12.50 -48.46
CA ILE A 317 -16.51 -13.54 -47.45
C ILE A 317 -15.64 -12.93 -46.33
N PRO A 318 -16.07 -12.88 -45.07
CA PRO A 318 -15.22 -12.37 -44.00
C PRO A 318 -14.12 -13.39 -43.71
N LEU A 319 -12.87 -13.01 -43.99
CA LEU A 319 -11.68 -13.72 -43.54
C LEU A 319 -11.60 -13.63 -42.01
N ARG A 320 -12.17 -14.64 -41.34
CA ARG A 320 -11.95 -14.92 -39.93
C ARG A 320 -10.51 -15.44 -39.77
N THR A 321 -9.55 -14.55 -39.62
CA THR A 321 -8.21 -14.94 -39.14
C THR A 321 -8.33 -15.29 -37.66
N ARG A 322 -8.49 -16.59 -37.41
CA ARG A 322 -8.43 -17.20 -36.08
C ARG A 322 -7.01 -17.06 -35.54
N GLY A 323 -6.74 -15.97 -34.82
CA GLY A 323 -5.53 -15.81 -34.01
C GLY A 323 -5.40 -16.98 -33.04
N LYS A 324 -4.19 -17.54 -32.95
CA LYS A 324 -3.88 -18.70 -32.11
C LYS A 324 -4.24 -18.40 -30.65
N ARG A 325 -4.88 -19.38 -30.01
CA ARG A 325 -5.41 -19.34 -28.64
C ARG A 325 -4.26 -19.60 -27.67
N TRP A 326 -3.94 -18.68 -26.77
CA TRP A 326 -2.79 -18.70 -25.86
C TRP A 326 -2.94 -19.62 -24.63
N LEU A 327 -3.73 -20.69 -24.73
CA LEU A 327 -4.05 -21.54 -23.57
C LEU A 327 -2.98 -22.60 -23.22
N ASP A 328 -1.83 -22.62 -23.90
CA ASP A 328 -0.85 -23.72 -23.75
C ASP A 328 0.45 -23.33 -23.02
N VAL A 329 0.46 -22.27 -22.20
CA VAL A 329 1.55 -22.07 -21.23
C VAL A 329 1.09 -22.61 -19.88
N PRO A 330 1.59 -23.78 -19.42
CA PRO A 330 1.24 -24.30 -18.11
C PRO A 330 1.79 -23.35 -17.04
N TRP A 331 0.90 -22.56 -16.46
CA TRP A 331 1.13 -21.95 -15.15
C TRP A 331 1.29 -23.09 -14.14
N ASN A 332 2.45 -23.17 -13.49
CA ASN A 332 2.71 -24.12 -12.40
C ASN A 332 2.56 -23.40 -11.05
N PRO A 333 1.40 -23.43 -10.40
CA PRO A 333 1.29 -23.10 -8.99
C PRO A 333 1.78 -24.33 -8.20
N LEU A 334 2.59 -24.11 -7.17
CA LEU A 334 3.17 -25.07 -6.21
C LEU A 334 4.67 -25.29 -6.37
N VAL A 335 5.45 -24.40 -5.75
CA VAL A 335 6.62 -24.82 -4.95
C VAL A 335 6.49 -24.15 -3.59
N VAL A 336 5.78 -24.83 -2.69
CA VAL A 336 5.97 -24.68 -1.25
C VAL A 336 7.30 -25.35 -0.94
N PRO A 337 8.29 -24.68 -0.33
CA PRO A 337 9.47 -25.39 0.16
C PRO A 337 9.02 -26.23 1.37
N GLN A 338 8.97 -27.55 1.20
CA GLN A 338 8.97 -28.46 2.34
C GLN A 338 10.33 -28.39 3.01
N ALA A 339 10.31 -28.29 4.33
CA ALA A 339 11.46 -28.33 5.20
C ALA A 339 12.23 -29.65 5.06
N CYS A 340 13.55 -29.54 5.08
CA CYS A 340 14.48 -30.52 5.63
C CYS A 340 15.51 -29.75 6.46
#